data_AF-A0A7W1JGM0-F1
#
_entry.id   AF-A0A7W1JGM0-F1
#
_cell.length_a   1.000
_cell.length_b   1.000
_cell.length_c   1.000
_cell.angle_alpha   90.00
_cell.angle_beta   90.00
_cell.angle_gamma   90.00
#
_symmetry.space_group_name_H-M   'P 1'
#
loop_
_entity.id
_entity.type
_entity.pdbx_description
1 polymer ?
#
loop_
_entity_poly.entity_id
_entity_poly.type
_entity_poly.pdbx_seq_one_letter_code
_entity_poly.pdbx_strand_id
1 'polypeptide(L)'
;MDEKNYVRAKSGEGMTEEESLRRIIADYERRLTEAADLVAHVRHEINNPLTGLMGQAQLMLREELSDSARRRVVTIEHLAGRIRDTVAELRDIQPPIPQATGSDTAPANSRQAGEERQTDTPLPQS
;
A
#
# COMPACT_ATOMS: atom_id res chain seq x y z
N MET A 1 55.71 13.27 -12.47
CA MET A 1 54.50 12.49 -12.16
C MET A 1 53.40 13.07 -13.01
N ASP A 2 53.02 12.38 -14.08
CA ASP A 2 52.19 12.94 -15.14
C ASP A 2 50.70 12.83 -14.82
N GLU A 3 50.01 13.95 -15.03
CA GLU A 3 48.57 14.21 -14.86
C GLU A 3 47.66 13.22 -15.63
N LYS A 4 48.24 12.47 -16.59
CA LYS A 4 47.59 11.41 -17.34
C LYS A 4 47.25 10.16 -16.52
N ASN A 5 47.85 9.97 -15.34
CA ASN A 5 47.51 8.88 -14.42
C ASN A 5 46.36 9.20 -13.46
N TYR A 6 45.96 10.47 -13.32
CA TYR A 6 44.82 10.84 -12.47
C TYR A 6 43.47 10.49 -13.12
N VAL A 7 43.39 10.58 -14.46
CA VAL A 7 42.15 10.32 -15.22
C VAL A 7 41.88 8.82 -15.40
N ARG A 8 42.93 7.97 -15.43
CA ARG A 8 42.77 6.51 -15.58
C ARG A 8 42.24 5.83 -14.31
N ALA A 9 42.40 6.45 -13.15
CA ALA A 9 41.89 5.94 -11.87
C ALA A 9 40.41 6.29 -11.62
N LYS A 10 39.73 7.03 -12.51
CA LYS A 10 38.33 7.46 -12.34
C LYS A 10 37.35 6.90 -13.36
N SER A 11 37.75 5.90 -14.16
CA SER A 11 36.91 5.33 -15.22
C SER A 11 36.68 3.81 -15.09
N GLY A 12 37.00 3.22 -13.93
CA GLY A 12 37.10 1.78 -13.74
C GLY A 12 36.30 1.23 -12.56
N GLU A 13 35.06 1.65 -12.38
CA GLU A 13 34.07 0.88 -11.63
C GLU A 13 32.87 0.69 -12.55
N GLY A 14 32.99 -0.28 -13.45
CA GLY A 14 31.84 -0.78 -14.20
C GLY A 14 30.86 -1.36 -13.18
N MET A 15 29.61 -0.91 -13.24
CA MET A 15 28.56 -1.40 -12.36
C MET A 15 28.52 -2.92 -12.42
N THR A 16 28.62 -3.56 -11.27
CA THR A 16 28.56 -5.03 -11.18
C THR A 16 27.20 -5.51 -11.71
N GLU A 17 27.16 -6.71 -12.27
CA GLU A 17 25.92 -7.31 -12.75
C GLU A 17 24.84 -7.34 -11.64
N GLU A 18 25.27 -7.59 -10.41
CA GLU A 18 24.42 -7.55 -9.22
C GLU A 18 23.84 -6.16 -8.94
N GLU A 19 24.64 -5.09 -9.02
CA GLU A 19 24.16 -3.72 -8.84
C GLU A 19 23.19 -3.31 -9.96
N SER A 20 23.42 -3.77 -11.20
CA SER A 20 22.52 -3.55 -12.32
C SER A 20 21.18 -4.23 -12.07
N LEU A 21 21.18 -5.50 -11.66
CA LEU A 21 19.98 -6.26 -11.32
C LEU A 21 19.23 -5.63 -10.14
N ARG A 22 19.93 -5.20 -9.09
CA ARG A 22 19.32 -4.49 -7.93
C ARG A 22 18.64 -3.21 -8.36
N ARG A 23 19.26 -2.41 -9.24
CA ARG A 23 18.63 -1.19 -9.79
C ARG A 23 17.38 -1.51 -10.60
N ILE A 24 17.41 -2.56 -11.41
CA ILE A 24 16.26 -2.99 -12.20
C ILE A 24 15.11 -3.43 -11.27
N ILE A 25 15.40 -4.25 -10.24
CA ILE A 25 14.40 -4.68 -9.25
C ILE A 25 13.79 -3.46 -8.55
N ALA A 26 14.63 -2.54 -8.04
CA ALA A 26 14.15 -1.33 -7.38
C ALA A 26 13.29 -0.45 -8.30
N ASP A 27 13.60 -0.39 -9.61
CA ASP A 27 12.78 0.32 -10.59
C ASP A 27 11.40 -0.34 -10.77
N TYR A 28 11.35 -1.67 -10.84
CA TYR A 28 10.10 -2.41 -10.94
C TYR A 28 9.26 -2.30 -9.65
N GLU A 29 9.88 -2.43 -8.47
CA GLU A 29 9.20 -2.27 -7.18
C GLU A 29 8.54 -0.89 -7.07
N ARG A 30 9.26 0.16 -7.50
CA ARG A 30 8.72 1.52 -7.52
C ARG A 30 7.51 1.62 -8.45
N ARG A 31 7.60 1.12 -9.69
CA ARG A 31 6.48 1.15 -10.65
C ARG A 31 5.27 0.35 -10.17
N LEU A 32 5.49 -0.81 -9.53
CA LEU A 32 4.41 -1.61 -8.96
C LEU A 32 3.75 -0.90 -7.77
N THR A 33 4.53 -0.20 -6.96
CA THR A 33 4.02 0.62 -5.86
C THR A 33 3.17 1.78 -6.40
N GLU A 34 3.67 2.53 -7.38
CA GLU A 34 2.93 3.61 -8.04
C GLU A 34 1.61 3.10 -8.66
N ALA A 35 1.63 1.91 -9.27
CA ALA A 35 0.42 1.28 -9.82
C ALA A 35 -0.58 0.87 -8.72
N ALA A 36 -0.10 0.29 -7.62
CA ALA A 36 -0.94 -0.10 -6.49
C ALA A 36 -1.59 1.12 -5.82
N ASP A 37 -0.85 2.20 -5.64
CA ASP A 37 -1.36 3.46 -5.10
C ASP A 37 -2.43 4.08 -6.01
N LEU A 38 -2.21 4.07 -7.33
CA LEU A 38 -3.20 4.53 -8.29
C LEU A 38 -4.50 3.70 -8.22
N VAL A 39 -4.38 2.37 -8.15
CA VAL A 39 -5.54 1.47 -8.02
C VAL A 39 -6.30 1.75 -6.73
N ALA A 40 -5.59 1.90 -5.61
CA ALA A 40 -6.21 2.23 -4.33
C ALA A 40 -6.96 3.56 -4.41
N HIS A 41 -6.34 4.58 -5.00
CA HIS A 41 -6.95 5.89 -5.20
C HIS A 41 -8.22 5.81 -6.06
N VAL A 42 -8.14 5.17 -7.22
CA VAL A 42 -9.30 4.98 -8.13
C VAL A 42 -10.44 4.24 -7.43
N ARG A 43 -10.14 3.19 -6.66
CA ARG A 43 -11.13 2.47 -5.86
C ARG A 43 -11.85 3.40 -4.88
N HIS A 44 -11.12 4.26 -4.18
CA HIS A 44 -11.71 5.23 -3.26
C HIS A 44 -12.58 6.25 -4.00
N GLU A 45 -12.09 6.84 -5.08
CA GLU A 45 -12.82 7.83 -5.87
C GLU A 45 -14.08 7.27 -6.54
N ILE A 46 -14.11 5.99 -6.91
CA ILE A 46 -15.33 5.34 -7.43
C ILE A 46 -16.32 5.01 -6.30
N ASN A 47 -15.84 4.48 -5.17
CA ASN A 47 -16.71 4.11 -4.06
C ASN A 47 -17.41 5.33 -3.44
N ASN A 48 -16.82 6.52 -3.51
CA ASN A 48 -17.40 7.76 -3.00
C ASN A 48 -18.77 8.10 -3.64
N PRO A 49 -18.87 8.35 -4.97
CA PRO A 49 -20.15 8.62 -5.63
C PRO A 49 -21.07 7.38 -5.61
N LEU A 50 -20.53 6.17 -5.61
CA LEU A 50 -21.33 4.95 -5.59
C LEU A 50 -22.09 4.78 -4.26
N THR A 51 -21.44 5.10 -3.14
CA THR A 51 -22.10 5.14 -1.83
C THR A 51 -23.25 6.13 -1.81
N GLY A 52 -23.04 7.32 -2.39
CA GLY A 52 -24.09 8.33 -2.55
C GLY A 52 -25.25 7.83 -3.42
N LEU A 53 -24.95 7.25 -4.59
CA LEU A 53 -25.94 6.70 -5.53
C LEU A 53 -26.80 5.61 -4.88
N MET A 54 -26.17 4.67 -4.17
CA MET A 54 -26.88 3.61 -3.44
C MET A 54 -27.77 4.19 -2.34
N GLY A 55 -27.25 5.15 -1.56
CA GLY A 55 -28.04 5.84 -0.54
C GLY A 55 -29.26 6.57 -1.12
N GLN A 56 -29.10 7.27 -2.25
CA GLN A 56 -30.21 7.92 -2.94
C GLN A 56 -31.24 6.93 -3.47
N ALA A 57 -30.81 5.83 -4.10
CA ALA A 57 -31.72 4.78 -4.56
C ALA A 57 -32.52 4.19 -3.39
N GLN A 58 -31.86 3.94 -2.25
CA GLN A 58 -32.51 3.44 -1.04
C GLN A 58 -33.50 4.43 -0.43
N LEU A 59 -33.20 5.73 -0.45
CA LEU A 59 -34.14 6.77 -0.02
C LEU A 59 -35.36 6.84 -0.94
N MET A 60 -35.17 6.83 -2.26
CA MET A 60 -36.28 6.82 -3.23
C MET A 60 -37.20 5.60 -3.05
N LEU A 61 -36.64 4.43 -2.72
CA LEU A 61 -37.45 3.22 -2.48
C LEU A 61 -38.38 3.31 -1.27
N ARG A 62 -38.14 4.25 -0.35
CA ARG A 62 -39.00 4.55 0.80
C ARG A 62 -40.17 5.46 0.45
N GLU A 63 -40.14 6.13 -0.70
CA GLU A 63 -41.21 6.99 -1.17
C GLU A 63 -42.34 6.19 -1.86
N GLU A 64 -43.49 6.82 -2.03
CA GLU A 64 -44.57 6.31 -2.87
C GLU A 64 -44.23 6.53 -4.34
N LEU A 65 -43.76 5.44 -4.96
CA LEU A 65 -43.41 5.39 -6.37
C LEU A 65 -44.46 4.60 -7.15
N SER A 66 -44.71 5.00 -8.39
CA SER A 66 -45.39 4.11 -9.35
C SER A 66 -44.61 2.81 -9.53
N ASP A 67 -45.29 1.72 -9.89
CA ASP A 67 -44.63 0.42 -10.10
C ASP A 67 -43.47 0.49 -11.10
N SER A 68 -43.63 1.30 -12.16
CA SER A 68 -42.59 1.52 -13.17
C SER A 68 -41.37 2.22 -12.57
N ALA A 69 -41.59 3.30 -11.81
CA ALA A 69 -40.51 4.01 -11.15
C ALA A 69 -39.79 3.12 -10.12
N ARG A 70 -40.54 2.37 -9.31
CA ARG A 70 -39.98 1.43 -8.34
C ARG A 70 -39.08 0.39 -9.00
N ARG A 71 -39.53 -0.25 -10.10
CA ARG A 71 -38.70 -1.22 -10.85
C ARG A 71 -37.40 -0.61 -11.36
N ARG A 72 -37.44 0.64 -11.84
CA ARG A 72 -36.22 1.34 -12.30
C ARG A 72 -35.26 1.62 -11.15
N VAL A 73 -35.75 2.09 -10.00
CA VAL A 73 -34.90 2.36 -8.83
C VAL A 73 -34.28 1.07 -8.29
N VAL A 74 -35.03 -0.03 -8.20
CA VAL A 74 -34.48 -1.35 -7.85
C VAL A 74 -33.37 -1.78 -8.82
N THR A 75 -33.57 -1.55 -10.12
CA THR A 75 -32.54 -1.86 -11.13
C THR A 75 -31.28 -1.01 -10.91
N ILE A 76 -31.43 0.29 -10.62
CA ILE A 76 -30.31 1.19 -10.32
C ILE A 76 -29.55 0.72 -9.08
N GLU A 77 -30.25 0.39 -7.99
CA GLU A 77 -29.62 -0.11 -6.76
C GLU A 77 -28.84 -1.41 -7.03
N HIS A 78 -29.44 -2.35 -7.76
CA HIS A 78 -28.78 -3.61 -8.12
C HIS A 78 -27.52 -3.39 -8.96
N LEU A 79 -27.57 -2.54 -9.98
CA LEU A 79 -26.42 -2.23 -10.81
C LEU A 79 -25.32 -1.52 -10.02
N ALA A 80 -25.69 -0.59 -9.14
CA ALA A 80 -24.74 0.08 -8.24
C ALA A 80 -24.05 -0.93 -7.30
N GLY A 81 -24.81 -1.88 -6.75
CA GLY A 81 -24.25 -2.98 -5.95
C GLY A 81 -23.24 -3.81 -6.73
N ARG A 82 -23.55 -4.18 -7.98
CA ARG A 82 -22.61 -4.92 -8.85
C ARG A 82 -21.32 -4.15 -9.11
N ILE A 83 -21.40 -2.85 -9.38
CA ILE A 83 -20.21 -2.01 -9.58
C ILE A 83 -19.35 -2.02 -8.32
N ARG A 84 -19.96 -1.89 -7.14
CA ARG A 84 -19.24 -1.91 -5.85
C ARG A 84 -18.48 -3.20 -5.67
N ASP A 85 -19.14 -4.32 -5.99
CA ASP A 85 -18.56 -5.65 -5.82
C ASP A 85 -17.38 -5.84 -6.80
N THR A 86 -17.52 -5.44 -8.08
CA THR A 86 -16.41 -5.45 -9.05
C THR A 86 -15.25 -4.54 -8.63
N VAL A 87 -15.52 -3.36 -8.07
CA VAL A 87 -14.48 -2.45 -7.58
C VAL A 87 -13.80 -2.99 -6.32
N ALA A 88 -14.52 -3.76 -5.51
CA ALA A 88 -13.96 -4.41 -4.31
C ALA A 88 -12.91 -5.46 -4.66
N GLU A 89 -13.00 -6.12 -5.82
CA GLU A 89 -11.99 -7.07 -6.33
C GLU A 89 -10.61 -6.39 -6.52
N LEU A 90 -10.56 -5.07 -6.71
CA LEU A 90 -9.30 -4.32 -6.82
C LEU A 90 -8.54 -4.22 -5.49
N ARG A 91 -9.13 -4.64 -4.36
CA ARG A 91 -8.49 -4.61 -3.05
C ARG A 91 -7.26 -5.51 -2.95
N ASP A 92 -7.20 -6.56 -3.76
CA ASP A 92 -6.12 -7.53 -3.68
C ASP A 92 -4.81 -7.05 -4.33
N ILE A 93 -4.85 -5.91 -5.02
CA ILE A 93 -3.67 -5.25 -5.57
C ILE A 93 -2.95 -4.51 -4.43
N GLN A 94 -1.83 -5.07 -3.98
CA GLN A 94 -0.98 -4.51 -2.92
C GLN A 94 0.42 -4.22 -3.47
N PRO A 95 1.10 -3.17 -2.97
CA PRO A 95 2.49 -2.91 -3.33
C PRO A 95 3.38 -4.08 -2.88
N PRO A 96 4.49 -4.35 -3.59
CA PRO A 96 5.44 -5.37 -3.19
C PRO A 96 6.01 -5.05 -1.80
N ILE A 97 6.12 -6.07 -0.94
CA ILE A 97 6.77 -5.94 0.36
C ILE A 97 8.28 -5.78 0.09
N PRO A 98 8.92 -4.67 0.51
CA PRO A 98 10.36 -4.53 0.37
C PRO A 98 11.05 -5.69 1.10
N GLN A 99 11.79 -6.51 0.36
CA GLN A 99 12.63 -7.53 0.98
C GLN A 99 13.69 -6.78 1.78
N ALA A 100 13.65 -6.89 3.12
CA ALA A 100 14.72 -6.40 3.96
C ALA A 100 16.01 -7.07 3.48
N THR A 101 16.83 -6.31 2.75
CA THR A 101 18.16 -6.74 2.33
C THR A 101 18.88 -7.20 3.58
N GLY A 102 19.33 -8.45 3.54
CA GLY A 102 19.85 -9.19 4.69
C GLY A 102 20.68 -8.32 5.62
N SER A 103 20.34 -8.40 6.89
CA SER A 103 21.15 -7.96 8.00
C SER A 103 22.56 -8.56 7.90
N ASP A 104 23.47 -7.82 7.26
CA ASP A 104 24.91 -7.99 7.45
C ASP A 104 25.41 -6.89 8.40
N THR A 105 24.85 -6.88 9.61
CA THR A 105 25.53 -6.37 10.80
C THR A 105 25.25 -7.34 11.93
N ALA A 106 26.26 -8.16 12.21
CA ALA A 106 26.30 -9.08 13.34
C ALA A 106 25.89 -8.37 14.66
N PRO A 107 25.26 -9.08 15.63
CA PRO A 107 25.01 -8.50 16.93
C PRO A 107 26.35 -8.28 17.64
N ALA A 108 26.73 -7.02 17.81
CA ALA A 108 27.85 -6.63 18.66
C ALA A 108 27.50 -6.96 20.12
N ASN A 109 27.98 -8.12 20.57
CA ASN A 109 27.92 -8.53 21.96
C ASN A 109 29.15 -7.98 22.70
N SER A 110 28.94 -6.94 23.52
CA SER A 110 29.82 -6.53 24.63
C SER A 110 29.02 -5.58 25.51
N ARG A 111 28.31 -6.09 26.52
CA ARG A 111 28.74 -6.32 27.92
C ARG A 111 29.04 -5.06 28.73
N GLN A 112 28.50 -5.11 29.95
CA GLN A 112 28.68 -4.28 31.16
C GLN A 112 27.71 -3.09 31.29
N ALA A 113 27.11 -2.77 32.45
CA ALA A 113 26.88 -3.42 33.75
C ALA A 113 26.07 -2.41 34.60
N GLY A 114 25.14 -2.87 35.45
CA GLY A 114 24.50 -2.08 36.53
C GLY A 114 23.37 -1.16 36.04
N GLU A 115 22.23 -0.99 36.72
CA GLU A 115 21.90 -1.19 38.13
C GLU A 115 20.45 -1.63 38.30
N GLU A 116 20.25 -2.34 39.40
CA GLU A 116 19.01 -2.83 39.96
C GLU A 116 18.03 -1.70 40.31
N ARG A 117 16.72 -1.98 40.21
CA ARG A 117 15.74 -1.70 41.27
C ARG A 117 14.39 -2.38 41.00
N GLN A 118 14.07 -3.35 41.86
CA GLN A 118 12.72 -3.62 42.34
C GLN A 118 12.04 -2.28 42.73
N THR A 119 10.75 -2.06 42.50
CA THR A 119 9.66 -2.61 43.32
C THR A 119 8.28 -2.40 42.68
N ASP A 120 7.39 -3.36 42.97
CA ASP A 120 5.96 -3.24 43.24
C ASP A 120 4.95 -2.79 42.16
N THR A 121 4.16 -3.79 41.76
CA THR A 121 2.74 -3.66 41.38
C THR A 121 1.88 -3.55 42.64
N PRO A 122 0.79 -2.76 42.61
CA PRO A 122 -0.46 -3.32 43.12
C PRO A 122 -1.63 -3.24 42.14
N LEU A 123 -2.54 -4.20 42.33
CA LEU A 123 -3.79 -4.49 41.63
C LEU A 123 -4.81 -3.34 41.52
N PRO A 124 -5.81 -3.46 40.61
CA PRO A 124 -6.85 -2.45 40.41
C PRO A 124 -7.85 -2.43 41.58
N GLN A 125 -8.41 -1.25 41.86
CA GLN A 125 -9.57 -1.11 42.73
C GLN A 125 -10.87 -1.07 41.93
N SER A 126 -11.89 -1.63 42.58
CA SER A 126 -13.24 -2.01 42.15
C SER A 126 -14.06 -0.96 41.41
#